data_AF-A0A0A9YGA5-F1
#
_entry.id   AF-A0A0A9YGA5-F1
#
_cell.length_a   1.000
_cell.length_b   1.000
_cell.length_c   1.000
_cell.angle_alpha   90.00
_cell.angle_beta   90.00
_cell.angle_gamma   90.00
#
_symmetry.space_group_name_H-M   'P 1'
#
loop_
_entity.id
_entity.type
_entity.pdbx_description
1 polymer ?
#
loop_
_entity_poly.entity_id
_entity_poly.type
_entity_poly.pdbx_seq_one_letter_code
_entity_poly.pdbx_strand_id
1 'polypeptide(L)'
;DEDSTSEDSGGPSTKKKSRKRRSNPEEWKVNVAKKRHNLGKSYTSKKSKQTVQRRKMRAPCHGSECSFNCSTKIKERERFKIFQKFWGYGSIQKRRDFISRCVSEVPALTNGPPDQR
;
A
#
# COMPACT_ATOMS: atom_id res chain seq x y z
N ASP A 1 -41.72 -23.62 61.77
CA ASP A 1 -40.61 -22.74 61.39
C ASP A 1 -39.35 -23.59 61.32
N GLU A 2 -38.91 -23.90 60.09
CA GLU A 2 -37.62 -23.42 59.51
C GLU A 2 -36.47 -24.35 59.94
N ASP A 3 -35.61 -24.93 59.13
CA ASP A 3 -35.16 -24.73 57.75
C ASP A 3 -34.44 -26.06 57.40
N SER A 4 -34.81 -26.72 56.29
CA SER A 4 -34.05 -27.87 55.75
C SER A 4 -33.17 -27.37 54.62
N THR A 5 -31.89 -27.26 54.92
CA THR A 5 -30.83 -26.80 54.02
C THR A 5 -30.58 -27.85 52.94
N SER A 6 -30.92 -27.50 51.70
CA SER A 6 -30.67 -28.29 50.48
C SER A 6 -29.25 -28.04 49.97
N GLU A 7 -28.35 -29.02 50.10
CA GLU A 7 -27.00 -28.98 49.54
C GLU A 7 -27.02 -29.06 48.00
N ASP A 8 -26.74 -27.93 47.33
CA ASP A 8 -26.52 -27.84 45.89
C ASP A 8 -25.14 -28.40 45.53
N SER A 9 -25.14 -29.59 44.92
CA SER A 9 -23.92 -30.25 44.42
C SER A 9 -23.52 -29.70 43.05
N GLY A 10 -22.69 -28.66 43.04
CA GLY A 10 -22.04 -28.12 41.85
C GLY A 10 -20.98 -29.07 41.26
N GLY A 11 -21.39 -29.91 40.30
CA GLY A 11 -20.48 -30.77 39.53
C GLY A 11 -19.54 -30.01 38.58
N PRO A 12 -18.34 -30.54 38.28
CA PRO A 12 -17.34 -29.85 37.47
C PRO A 12 -17.76 -29.74 36.00
N SER A 13 -18.07 -28.51 35.54
CA SER A 13 -18.36 -28.25 34.13
C SER A 13 -17.10 -28.49 33.29
N THR A 14 -17.13 -29.50 32.42
CA THR A 14 -16.07 -29.73 31.44
C THR A 14 -16.15 -28.62 30.38
N LYS A 15 -15.18 -27.70 30.39
CA LYS A 15 -15.12 -26.61 29.40
C LYS A 15 -14.92 -27.20 28.01
N LYS A 16 -16.00 -27.29 27.22
CA LYS A 16 -15.96 -27.70 25.81
C LYS A 16 -14.93 -26.82 25.09
N LYS A 17 -13.89 -27.43 24.49
CA LYS A 17 -12.87 -26.71 23.72
C LYS A 17 -13.57 -25.93 22.61
N SER A 18 -13.46 -24.61 22.63
CA SER A 18 -14.07 -23.77 21.60
C SER A 18 -13.44 -24.09 20.24
N ARG A 19 -14.26 -24.05 19.19
CA ARG A 19 -13.81 -24.31 17.82
C ARG A 19 -12.67 -23.34 17.47
N LYS A 20 -11.58 -23.87 16.93
CA LYS A 20 -10.46 -23.06 16.45
C LYS A 20 -10.95 -22.02 15.44
N ARG A 21 -10.63 -20.74 15.66
CA ARG A 21 -11.03 -19.63 14.77
C ARG A 21 -10.45 -19.87 13.38
N ARG A 22 -11.27 -19.65 12.34
CA ARG A 22 -10.78 -19.66 10.94
C ARG A 22 -9.85 -18.47 10.75
N SER A 23 -8.73 -18.67 10.06
CA SER A 23 -7.83 -17.58 9.70
C SER A 23 -8.42 -16.79 8.53
N ASN A 24 -8.37 -15.45 8.61
CA ASN A 24 -8.62 -14.55 7.49
C ASN A 24 -7.36 -13.71 7.20
N PRO A 25 -6.50 -14.13 6.25
CA PRO A 25 -5.29 -13.40 5.92
C PRO A 25 -5.53 -11.96 5.46
N GLU A 26 -6.66 -11.65 4.85
CA GLU A 26 -6.94 -10.32 4.31
C GLU A 26 -7.14 -9.27 5.41
N GLU A 27 -7.63 -9.72 6.57
CA GLU A 27 -7.83 -8.90 7.76
C GLU A 27 -6.58 -8.80 8.64
N TRP A 28 -5.53 -9.58 8.35
CA TRP A 28 -4.29 -9.47 9.09
C TRP A 28 -3.75 -8.04 8.99
N LYS A 29 -3.46 -7.42 10.13
CA LYS A 29 -2.97 -6.03 10.22
C LYS A 29 -1.83 -5.73 9.24
N VAL A 30 -0.95 -6.70 9.01
CA VAL A 30 0.16 -6.59 8.04
C VAL A 30 -0.34 -6.52 6.60
N ASN A 31 -1.29 -7.37 6.22
CA ASN A 31 -1.85 -7.41 4.87
C ASN A 31 -2.72 -6.19 4.59
N VAL A 32 -3.52 -5.76 5.58
CA VAL A 32 -4.27 -4.49 5.51
C VAL A 32 -3.31 -3.31 5.32
N ALA A 33 -2.25 -3.21 6.12
CA ALA A 33 -1.25 -2.14 5.99
C ALA A 33 -0.54 -2.17 4.63
N LYS A 34 -0.16 -3.36 4.14
CA LYS A 34 0.46 -3.53 2.81
C LYS A 34 -0.49 -3.11 1.68
N LYS A 35 -1.78 -3.49 1.77
CA LYS A 35 -2.82 -3.07 0.81
C LYS A 35 -2.99 -1.54 0.82
N ARG A 36 -3.05 -0.92 2.01
CA ARG A 36 -3.14 0.54 2.16
C ARG A 36 -1.91 1.24 1.58
N HIS A 37 -0.70 0.77 1.89
CA HIS A 37 0.55 1.28 1.34
C HIS A 37 0.57 1.21 -0.19
N ASN A 38 0.20 0.07 -0.77
CA ASN A 38 0.19 -0.09 -2.23
C ASN A 38 -0.85 0.79 -2.93
N LEU A 39 -1.96 1.11 -2.26
CA LEU A 39 -2.97 2.07 -2.72
C LEU A 39 -2.59 3.54 -2.46
N GLY A 40 -1.44 3.79 -1.83
CA GLY A 40 -1.02 5.14 -1.44
C GLY A 40 -1.89 5.76 -0.34
N LYS A 41 -2.63 4.95 0.41
CA LYS A 41 -3.46 5.40 1.55
C LYS A 41 -2.63 5.45 2.82
N SER A 42 -3.14 6.15 3.84
CA SER A 42 -2.49 6.16 5.15
C SER A 42 -2.51 4.76 5.78
N TYR A 43 -1.44 4.41 6.47
CA TYR A 43 -1.28 3.12 7.15
C TYR A 43 -0.35 3.24 8.34
N THR A 44 -0.51 2.35 9.31
CA THR A 44 0.38 2.27 10.47
C THR A 44 1.57 1.36 10.16
N SER A 45 2.78 1.86 10.35
CA SER A 45 4.01 1.08 10.18
C SER A 45 4.14 0.05 11.31
N LYS A 46 4.38 -1.23 10.96
CA LYS A 46 4.62 -2.28 11.97
C LYS A 46 5.89 -1.99 12.78
N LYS A 47 6.93 -1.41 12.14
CA LYS A 47 8.26 -1.14 12.71
C LYS A 47 8.23 0.08 13.64
N SER A 48 7.81 1.23 13.13
CA SER A 48 7.84 2.49 13.90
C SER A 48 6.57 2.77 14.70
N LYS A 49 5.49 1.99 14.51
CA LYS A 49 4.15 2.22 15.07
C LYS A 49 3.51 3.57 14.69
N GLN A 50 4.17 4.36 13.86
CA GLN A 50 3.67 5.64 13.39
C GLN A 50 2.72 5.48 12.20
N THR A 51 1.78 6.42 12.09
CA THR A 51 0.89 6.55 10.93
C THR A 51 1.63 7.24 9.80
N VAL A 52 1.86 6.51 8.71
CA VAL A 52 2.34 7.05 7.45
C VAL A 52 1.15 7.70 6.74
N GLN A 53 1.31 8.96 6.32
CA GLN A 53 0.26 9.71 5.66
C GLN A 53 -0.02 9.19 4.25
N ARG A 54 -1.24 9.46 3.75
CA ARG A 54 -1.60 9.14 2.37
C ARG A 54 -0.71 9.89 1.40
N ARG A 55 -0.44 9.28 0.25
CA ARG A 55 0.23 9.93 -0.88
C ARG A 55 -0.67 11.07 -1.39
N LYS A 56 -0.06 12.20 -1.68
CA LYS A 56 -0.71 13.37 -2.26
C LYS A 56 0.05 13.78 -3.53
N MET A 57 -0.67 14.37 -4.47
CA MET A 57 -0.06 15.06 -5.60
C MET A 57 0.85 16.17 -5.06
N ARG A 58 2.09 16.22 -5.55
CA ARG A 58 3.01 17.32 -5.25
C ARG A 58 2.80 18.45 -6.24
N ALA A 59 3.34 19.62 -5.91
CA ALA A 59 3.45 20.74 -6.82
C ALA A 59 4.03 20.31 -8.18
N PRO A 60 3.70 21.03 -9.27
CA PRO A 60 4.36 20.84 -10.57
C PRO A 60 5.87 21.03 -10.45
N CYS A 61 6.61 20.61 -11.48
CA CYS A 61 8.03 20.91 -11.54
C CYS A 61 8.23 22.44 -11.52
N HIS A 62 9.28 22.89 -10.83
CA HIS A 62 9.70 24.29 -10.86
C HIS A 62 10.02 24.67 -12.30
N GLY A 63 9.31 25.68 -12.82
CA GLY A 63 9.17 25.98 -14.25
C GLY A 63 10.47 25.95 -15.05
N SER A 64 11.23 27.05 -15.03
CA SER A 64 12.44 27.27 -15.84
C SER A 64 13.59 26.30 -15.55
N GLU A 65 13.59 25.64 -14.39
CA GLU A 65 14.59 24.63 -14.02
C GLU A 65 14.29 23.25 -14.61
N CYS A 66 13.08 23.04 -15.12
CA CYS A 66 12.69 21.77 -15.72
C CYS A 66 13.12 21.68 -17.18
N SER A 67 14.21 20.98 -17.47
CA SER A 67 14.70 20.74 -18.85
C SER A 67 13.66 20.11 -19.78
N PHE A 68 12.67 19.40 -19.21
CA PHE A 68 11.61 18.74 -19.97
C PHE A 68 10.35 19.59 -20.15
N ASN A 69 10.28 20.78 -19.52
CA ASN A 69 9.12 21.66 -19.52
C ASN A 69 7.81 20.93 -19.17
N CYS A 70 7.83 20.04 -18.17
CA CYS A 70 6.68 19.16 -17.89
C CYS A 70 5.39 19.93 -17.59
N SER A 71 5.48 21.10 -16.94
CA SER A 71 4.32 21.95 -16.61
C SER A 71 3.60 22.52 -17.84
N THR A 72 4.29 22.68 -18.97
CA THR A 72 3.67 23.14 -20.23
C THR A 72 3.05 21.98 -21.01
N LYS A 73 3.64 20.79 -20.88
CA LYS A 73 3.21 19.58 -21.61
C LYS A 73 2.09 18.81 -20.93
N ILE A 74 2.02 18.84 -19.59
CA ILE A 74 1.07 18.05 -18.81
C ILE A 74 0.27 18.97 -17.92
N LYS A 75 -1.03 19.10 -18.21
CA LYS A 75 -1.93 19.96 -17.44
C LYS A 75 -2.19 19.35 -16.05
N GLU A 76 -2.50 20.19 -15.06
CA GLU A 76 -2.74 19.76 -13.68
C GLU A 76 -3.81 18.64 -13.58
N ARG A 77 -4.88 18.76 -14.37
CA ARG A 77 -5.94 17.74 -14.44
C ARG A 77 -5.42 16.38 -14.92
N GLU A 78 -4.49 16.38 -15.88
CA GLU A 78 -3.91 15.16 -16.42
C GLU A 78 -2.92 14.55 -15.44
N ARG A 79 -2.09 15.38 -14.79
CA ARG A 79 -1.24 14.96 -13.68
C ARG A 79 -2.07 14.22 -12.64
N PHE A 80 -3.19 14.81 -12.22
CA PHE A 80 -4.11 14.22 -11.24
C PHE A 80 -4.69 12.87 -11.69
N LYS A 81 -5.14 12.77 -12.95
CA LYS A 81 -5.61 11.49 -13.52
C LYS A 81 -4.52 10.42 -13.50
N ILE A 82 -3.29 10.76 -13.92
CA ILE A 82 -2.14 9.84 -13.91
C ILE A 82 -1.87 9.37 -12.48
N PHE A 83 -1.84 10.28 -11.51
CA PHE A 83 -1.63 9.95 -10.10
C PHE A 83 -2.70 9.01 -9.53
N GLN A 84 -3.98 9.30 -9.79
CA GLN A 84 -5.08 8.45 -9.35
C GLN A 84 -4.99 7.05 -9.98
N LYS A 85 -4.76 6.98 -11.29
CA LYS A 85 -4.61 5.70 -12.01
C LYS A 85 -3.43 4.90 -11.47
N PHE A 86 -2.28 5.54 -11.29
CA PHE A 86 -1.06 4.92 -10.78
C PHE A 86 -1.27 4.29 -9.40
N TRP A 87 -1.81 5.02 -8.43
CA TRP A 87 -2.04 4.49 -7.08
C TRP A 87 -3.26 3.55 -7.00
N GLY A 88 -4.24 3.72 -7.89
CA GLY A 88 -5.43 2.88 -7.99
C GLY A 88 -5.14 1.41 -8.30
N TYR A 89 -4.00 1.11 -8.95
CA TYR A 89 -3.61 -0.27 -9.24
C TYR A 89 -3.37 -1.15 -8.00
N GLY A 90 -3.04 -0.55 -6.84
CA GLY A 90 -2.93 -1.28 -5.56
C GLY A 90 -1.85 -2.39 -5.52
N SER A 91 -0.96 -2.44 -6.51
CA SER A 91 0.13 -3.41 -6.62
C SER A 91 1.39 -2.74 -7.17
N ILE A 92 2.55 -3.11 -6.62
CA ILE A 92 3.84 -2.64 -7.14
C ILE A 92 4.09 -3.12 -8.57
N GLN A 93 3.71 -4.36 -8.88
CA GLN A 93 3.91 -4.93 -10.21
C GLN A 93 3.08 -4.18 -11.25
N LYS A 94 1.76 -4.05 -11.01
CA LYS A 94 0.87 -3.32 -11.91
C LYS A 94 1.29 -1.86 -12.15
N ARG A 95 1.89 -1.21 -11.14
CA ARG A 95 2.47 0.14 -11.28
C ARG A 95 3.71 0.17 -12.16
N ARG A 96 4.58 -0.83 -12.06
CA ARG A 96 5.73 -0.99 -12.95
C ARG A 96 5.28 -1.28 -14.38
N ASP A 97 4.31 -2.17 -14.55
CA ASP A 97 3.73 -2.49 -15.87
C ASP A 97 3.11 -1.24 -16.50
N PHE A 98 2.42 -0.41 -15.71
CA PHE A 98 1.90 0.88 -16.17
C PHE A 98 3.01 1.81 -16.68
N ILE A 99 4.12 1.93 -15.94
CA ILE A 99 5.26 2.76 -16.37
C ILE A 99 5.90 2.18 -17.63
N SER A 100 6.15 0.86 -17.67
CA SER A 100 6.80 0.19 -18.80
C SER A 100 6.07 0.42 -20.12
N ARG A 101 4.73 0.48 -20.11
CA ARG A 101 3.92 0.79 -21.30
C ARG A 101 4.01 2.24 -21.76
N CYS A 102 4.60 3.12 -20.95
CA CYS A 102 4.77 4.55 -21.23
C CYS A 102 6.23 4.92 -21.49
N VAL A 103 7.15 3.95 -21.55
CA VAL A 103 8.56 4.17 -21.80
C VAL A 103 8.89 3.72 -23.22
N SER A 104 9.73 4.50 -23.89
CA SER A 104 10.36 4.15 -25.17
C SER A 104 11.86 4.03 -24.97
N GLU A 105 12.49 3.12 -25.69
CA GLU A 105 13.95 3.01 -25.74
C GLU A 105 14.53 4.24 -26.45
N VAL A 106 15.56 4.83 -25.85
CA VAL A 106 16.32 5.91 -26.46
C VAL A 106 17.74 5.37 -26.69
N PRO A 107 18.25 5.38 -27.92
CA PRO A 107 19.59 4.90 -28.20
C PRO A 107 20.60 5.72 -27.39
N ALA A 108 21.58 5.05 -26.79
CA ALA A 108 22.66 5.74 -26.10
C ALA A 108 23.41 6.62 -27.11
N LEU A 109 23.59 7.89 -26.79
CA LEU A 109 24.50 8.77 -27.53
C LEU A 109 25.92 8.33 -27.18
N THR A 110 26.45 7.31 -27.86
CA THR A 110 27.86 6.94 -27.77
C THR A 110 28.66 8.01 -28.50
N ASN A 111 28.97 9.12 -27.83
CA ASN A 111 30.02 10.04 -28.26
C ASN A 111 31.36 9.43 -27.84
N GLY A 112 31.77 8.36 -28.53
CA GLY A 112 33.04 7.70 -28.28
C GLY A 112 33.17 6.47 -29.18
N PRO A 113 34.26 6.35 -29.96
CA PRO A 113 34.53 5.11 -30.66
C PRO A 113 34.74 3.98 -29.63
N PRO A 114 34.33 2.75 -29.96
CA PRO A 114 34.58 1.60 -29.09
C PRO A 114 36.08 1.50 -28.82
N ASP A 115 36.44 1.51 -27.54
CA ASP A 115 37.80 1.31 -27.07
C ASP A 115 38.34 -0.02 -27.64
N GLN A 116 39.33 0.07 -28.52
CA GLN A 116 40.05 -1.07 -29.07
C GLN A 116 41.43 -1.15 -28.43
N ARG A 117 41.53 -1.65 -27.20
CA ARG A 117 42.45 -2.72 -26.73
C ARG A 117 42.63 -2.72 -25.21
#